data_AF-A0A3D2IG68-F1
#
_entry.id   AF-A0A3D2IG68-F1
#
_cell.length_a   1.000
_cell.length_b   1.000
_cell.length_c   1.000
_cell.angle_alpha   90.00
_cell.angle_beta   90.00
_cell.angle_gamma   90.00
#
_symmetry.space_group_name_H-M   'P 1'
#
loop_
_entity.id
_entity.type
_entity.pdbx_description
1 polymer ?
#
loop_
_entity_poly.entity_id
_entity_poly.type
_entity_poly.pdbx_seq_one_letter_code
_entity_poly.pdbx_strand_id
1 'polypeptide(L)'
;MQYGFVNGEKIQEFPRVHDLLVLGFDVYHQSVDSTATQLSRIGYDLKKVYIDEWQGRDVYVIGVDEADSTTPQFWIDVERLVFVRNITVGRANTLQEVQFNNYEKLGEGWVAPEVIFKANGMLGLVEKYTEMEIPDSINPKIFDPEKFVEVEWE
;
A
#
# COMPACT_ATOMS: atom_id res chain seq x y z
N MET A 1 12.82 -2.26 6.31
CA MET A 1 13.86 -2.97 5.55
C MET A 1 13.18 -3.96 4.63
N GLN A 2 13.70 -4.21 3.43
CA GLN A 2 13.27 -5.34 2.60
C GLN A 2 14.37 -6.40 2.59
N TYR A 3 13.96 -7.65 2.77
CA TYR A 3 14.81 -8.83 2.73
C TYR A 3 14.46 -9.70 1.52
N GLY A 4 15.44 -10.35 0.93
CA GLY A 4 15.25 -11.30 -0.17
C GLY A 4 15.94 -12.62 0.14
N PHE A 5 15.24 -13.73 -0.10
CA PHE A 5 15.72 -15.08 0.20
C PHE A 5 15.68 -15.95 -1.06
N VAL A 6 16.67 -16.84 -1.20
CA VAL A 6 16.69 -17.90 -2.22
C VAL A 6 17.09 -19.19 -1.52
N ASN A 7 16.30 -20.26 -1.68
CA ASN A 7 16.51 -21.54 -1.01
C ASN A 7 16.71 -21.43 0.52
N GLY A 8 16.00 -20.48 1.16
CA GLY A 8 16.08 -20.23 2.60
C GLY A 8 17.27 -19.37 3.05
N GLU A 9 18.21 -19.04 2.17
CA GLU A 9 19.34 -18.17 2.49
C GLU A 9 19.02 -16.70 2.16
N LYS A 10 19.34 -15.79 3.09
CA LYS A 10 19.20 -14.35 2.90
C LYS A 10 20.24 -13.85 1.90
N ILE A 11 19.79 -13.41 0.72
CA ILE A 11 20.65 -12.91 -0.37
C ILE A 11 20.57 -11.38 -0.53
N GLN A 12 19.57 -10.74 0.06
CA GLN A 12 19.34 -9.31 -0.11
C GLN A 12 18.84 -8.68 1.18
N GLU A 13 19.34 -7.48 1.46
CA GLU A 13 18.89 -6.63 2.55
C GLU A 13 19.10 -5.17 2.14
N PHE A 14 18.02 -4.40 2.04
CA PHE A 14 18.12 -2.98 1.68
C PHE A 14 16.95 -2.14 2.22
N PRO A 15 17.17 -0.85 2.51
CA PRO A 15 16.08 0.03 2.90
C PRO A 15 15.16 0.29 1.71
N ARG A 16 13.86 0.06 1.90
CA ARG A 16 12.81 0.39 0.93
C ARG A 16 11.62 0.99 1.68
N VAL A 17 11.04 2.05 1.14
CA VAL A 17 9.68 2.46 1.48
C VAL A 17 8.75 1.75 0.53
N HIS A 18 7.81 0.98 1.08
CA HIS A 18 6.73 0.40 0.30
C HIS A 18 5.48 1.25 0.54
N ASP A 19 5.18 2.11 -0.41
CA ASP A 19 3.99 2.98 -0.42
C ASP A 19 2.70 2.28 0.00
N LEU A 20 2.38 1.11 -0.57
CA LEU A 20 1.17 0.36 -0.22
C LEU A 20 1.14 -0.07 1.25
N LEU A 21 2.29 -0.43 1.84
CA LEU A 21 2.38 -0.74 3.27
C LEU A 21 2.19 0.51 4.12
N VAL A 22 2.83 1.61 3.72
CA VAL A 22 2.73 2.89 4.43
C VAL A 22 1.30 3.42 4.42
N LEU A 23 0.69 3.50 3.24
CA LEU A 23 -0.65 4.06 3.02
C LEU A 23 -1.77 3.13 3.51
N GLY A 24 -1.60 1.83 3.33
CA GLY A 24 -2.63 0.84 3.66
C GLY A 24 -2.60 0.37 5.11
N PHE A 25 -1.48 0.51 5.83
CA PHE A 25 -1.30 -0.14 7.14
C PHE A 25 -0.53 0.71 8.14
N ASP A 26 0.68 1.16 7.81
CA ASP A 26 1.56 1.83 8.80
C ASP A 26 0.97 3.16 9.28
N VAL A 27 0.29 3.90 8.42
CA VAL A 27 -0.30 5.22 8.72
C VAL A 27 -1.20 5.22 9.96
N TYR A 28 -1.82 4.09 10.29
CA TYR A 28 -2.68 3.95 11.47
C TYR A 28 -1.91 3.70 12.77
N HIS A 29 -0.62 3.37 12.68
CA HIS A 29 0.21 2.94 13.81
C HIS A 29 1.52 3.74 13.95
N GLN A 30 1.78 4.70 13.06
CA GLN A 30 2.95 5.58 13.11
C GLN A 30 2.58 7.07 13.16
N SER A 31 3.55 7.91 13.54
CA SER A 31 3.34 9.36 13.56
C SER A 31 3.13 9.94 12.16
N VAL A 32 2.39 11.04 12.09
CA VAL A 32 2.17 11.80 10.85
C VAL A 32 3.50 12.19 10.19
N ASP A 33 4.47 12.65 10.97
CA ASP A 33 5.79 13.06 10.45
C ASP A 33 6.56 11.89 9.81
N SER A 34 6.44 10.67 10.37
CA SER A 34 7.04 9.46 9.80
C SER A 34 6.43 9.14 8.45
N THR A 35 5.10 9.09 8.39
CA THR A 35 4.35 8.85 7.14
C THR A 35 4.71 9.89 6.08
N ALA A 36 4.66 11.18 6.44
CA ALA A 36 4.96 12.28 5.52
C ALA A 36 6.38 12.19 4.97
N THR A 37 7.36 11.95 5.84
CA THR A 37 8.77 11.78 5.45
C THR A 37 8.96 10.60 4.49
N GLN A 38 8.33 9.46 4.77
CA GLN A 38 8.41 8.26 3.93
C GLN A 38 7.83 8.49 2.54
N LEU A 39 6.62 9.08 2.45
CA LEU A 39 5.92 9.33 1.19
C LEU A 39 6.61 10.41 0.35
N SER A 40 7.05 11.51 0.94
CA SER A 40 7.80 12.53 0.22
C SER A 40 9.14 12.01 -0.30
N ARG A 41 9.81 11.10 0.42
CA ARG A 41 11.07 10.48 -0.02
C ARG A 41 10.91 9.67 -1.32
N ILE A 42 9.72 9.14 -1.58
CA ILE A 42 9.42 8.37 -2.80
C ILE A 42 8.67 9.16 -3.88
N GLY A 43 8.59 10.48 -3.73
CA GLY A 43 8.20 11.38 -4.81
C GLY A 43 6.77 11.91 -4.75
N TYR A 44 6.00 11.65 -3.68
CA TYR A 44 4.70 12.28 -3.50
C TYR A 44 4.83 13.73 -2.99
N ASP A 45 4.18 14.67 -3.68
CA ASP A 45 4.09 16.07 -3.22
C ASP A 45 2.87 16.25 -2.30
N LEU A 46 3.10 16.14 -0.99
CA LEU A 46 2.04 16.21 0.03
C LEU A 46 1.44 17.60 0.21
N LYS A 47 2.00 18.63 -0.43
CA LYS A 47 1.45 19.99 -0.39
C LYS A 47 0.32 20.19 -1.40
N LYS A 48 0.20 19.28 -2.36
CA LYS A 48 -0.79 19.31 -3.41
C LYS A 48 -1.93 18.38 -3.08
N VAL A 49 -3.13 18.94 -3.05
CA VAL A 49 -4.34 18.20 -2.76
C VAL A 49 -5.51 18.80 -3.50
N TYR A 50 -6.33 17.95 -4.09
CA TYR A 50 -7.66 18.33 -4.57
C TYR A 50 -8.67 17.23 -4.23
N ILE A 51 -9.95 17.52 -4.44
CA ILE A 51 -11.05 16.57 -4.21
C ILE A 51 -11.53 16.07 -5.56
N ASP A 52 -11.76 14.76 -5.67
CA ASP A 52 -12.33 14.11 -6.84
C ASP A 52 -13.35 13.03 -6.40
N GLU A 53 -13.92 12.30 -7.36
CA GLU A 53 -14.78 11.14 -7.13
C GLU A 53 -14.09 9.85 -7.61
N TRP A 54 -14.11 8.81 -6.77
CA TRP A 54 -13.65 7.47 -7.10
C TRP A 54 -14.72 6.43 -6.75
N GLN A 55 -15.17 5.67 -7.75
CA GLN A 55 -16.19 4.62 -7.58
C GLN A 55 -17.46 5.11 -6.85
N GLY A 56 -17.91 6.34 -7.17
CA GLY A 56 -19.09 6.96 -6.57
C GLY A 56 -18.90 7.49 -5.15
N ARG A 57 -17.65 7.75 -4.74
CA ARG A 57 -17.29 8.25 -3.41
C ARG A 57 -16.28 9.39 -3.50
N ASP A 58 -16.46 10.41 -2.67
CA ASP A 58 -15.51 11.52 -2.58
C ASP A 58 -14.16 11.05 -2.06
N VAL A 59 -13.09 11.52 -2.71
CA VAL A 59 -11.70 11.23 -2.34
C VAL A 59 -10.88 12.50 -2.21
N TYR A 60 -9.94 12.50 -1.27
CA TYR A 60 -8.77 13.37 -1.34
C TYR A 60 -7.76 12.76 -2.30
N VAL A 61 -7.31 13.54 -3.27
CA VAL A 61 -6.22 13.17 -4.18
C VAL A 61 -4.99 13.99 -3.80
N ILE A 62 -3.94 13.33 -3.33
CA ILE A 62 -2.71 13.94 -2.83
C ILE A 62 -1.57 13.71 -3.82
N GLY A 63 -0.79 14.75 -4.13
CA GLY A 63 0.35 14.69 -5.05
C GLY A 63 0.22 15.61 -6.27
N VAL A 64 -0.99 16.07 -6.56
CA VAL A 64 -1.35 16.91 -7.72
C VAL A 64 -2.43 17.93 -7.33
N ASP A 65 -2.49 19.06 -8.05
CA ASP A 65 -3.44 20.15 -7.77
C ASP A 65 -4.74 20.05 -8.61
N GLU A 66 -4.73 19.19 -9.62
CA GLU A 66 -5.83 18.95 -10.55
C GLU A 66 -5.72 17.53 -11.14
N ALA A 67 -6.72 17.13 -11.92
CA ALA A 67 -6.78 15.82 -12.55
C ALA A 67 -5.54 15.55 -13.42
N ASP A 68 -4.72 14.60 -12.99
CA ASP A 68 -3.57 14.09 -13.70
C ASP A 68 -3.53 12.56 -13.53
N SER A 69 -2.87 11.87 -14.47
CA SER A 69 -2.75 10.41 -14.44
C SER A 69 -1.32 9.92 -14.61
N THR A 70 -0.34 10.82 -14.54
CA THR A 70 1.06 10.51 -14.89
C THR A 70 2.06 10.82 -13.77
N THR A 71 1.65 11.64 -12.81
CA THR A 71 2.43 12.09 -11.65
C THR A 71 2.13 11.20 -10.46
N PRO A 72 3.14 10.91 -9.60
CA PRO A 72 2.92 10.20 -8.35
C PRO A 72 1.84 10.87 -7.49
N GLN A 73 0.78 10.12 -7.20
CA GLN A 73 -0.34 10.57 -6.37
C GLN A 73 -1.02 9.39 -5.66
N PHE A 74 -1.71 9.65 -4.57
CA PHE A 74 -2.51 8.66 -3.85
C PHE A 74 -3.84 9.25 -3.39
N TRP A 75 -4.82 8.37 -3.23
CA TRP A 75 -6.22 8.70 -3.12
C TRP A 75 -6.75 8.12 -1.81
N ILE A 76 -7.40 8.95 -1.00
CA ILE A 76 -7.95 8.58 0.31
C ILE A 76 -9.46 8.85 0.28
N ASP A 77 -10.26 7.85 0.64
CA ASP A 77 -11.70 8.01 0.84
C ASP A 77 -12.00 9.05 1.92
N VAL A 78 -12.84 10.05 1.62
CA VAL A 78 -13.10 11.17 2.55
C VAL A 78 -13.85 10.72 3.81
N GLU A 79 -14.75 9.75 3.69
CA GLU A 79 -15.62 9.31 4.79
C GLU A 79 -14.93 8.28 5.69
N ARG A 80 -14.29 7.27 5.09
CA ARG A 80 -13.66 6.15 5.79
C ARG A 80 -12.19 6.42 6.15
N LEU A 81 -11.57 7.41 5.51
CA LEU A 81 -10.16 7.73 5.63
C LEU A 81 -9.23 6.55 5.33
N VAL A 82 -9.60 5.74 4.32
CA VAL A 82 -8.80 4.59 3.84
C VAL A 82 -8.18 4.88 2.48
N PHE A 83 -7.00 4.31 2.25
CA PHE A 83 -6.33 4.33 0.95
C PHE A 83 -7.14 3.56 -0.11
N VAL A 84 -7.39 4.15 -1.27
CA VAL A 84 -8.18 3.46 -2.33
C VAL A 84 -7.42 3.27 -3.64
N ARG A 85 -6.43 4.12 -3.92
CA ARG A 85 -5.71 4.11 -5.20
C ARG A 85 -4.39 4.87 -5.11
N ASN A 86 -3.37 4.42 -5.83
CA ASN A 86 -2.21 5.26 -6.16
C ASN A 86 -1.83 5.18 -7.64
N ILE A 87 -1.03 6.17 -8.04
CA ILE A 87 -0.25 6.17 -9.27
C ILE A 87 1.20 6.43 -8.88
N THR A 88 2.13 5.68 -9.45
CA THR A 88 3.58 5.87 -9.29
C THR A 88 4.32 5.61 -10.60
N VAL A 89 5.60 6.01 -10.65
CA VAL A 89 6.48 5.73 -11.78
C VAL A 89 7.48 4.65 -11.39
N GLY A 90 7.34 3.47 -12.01
CA GLY A 90 8.20 2.32 -11.81
C GLY A 90 9.43 2.33 -12.73
N ARG A 91 10.07 1.16 -12.85
CA ARG A 91 11.24 0.96 -13.73
C ARG A 91 10.89 1.26 -15.19
N ALA A 92 11.89 1.73 -15.95
CA ALA A 92 11.74 2.11 -17.36
C ALA A 92 10.59 3.09 -17.61
N ASN A 93 10.31 3.98 -16.64
CA ASN A 93 9.20 4.95 -16.67
C ASN A 93 7.81 4.30 -16.84
N THR A 94 7.65 3.07 -16.37
CA THR A 94 6.35 2.40 -16.42
C THR A 94 5.42 3.05 -15.42
N LEU A 95 4.28 3.54 -15.88
CA LEU A 95 3.23 4.05 -15.00
C LEU A 95 2.58 2.87 -14.28
N GLN A 96 2.64 2.87 -12.95
CA GLN A 96 2.01 1.87 -12.10
C GLN A 96 0.77 2.48 -11.47
N GLU A 97 -0.32 1.72 -11.46
CA GLU A 97 -1.53 2.06 -10.71
C GLU A 97 -1.91 0.86 -9.86
N VAL A 98 -2.18 1.12 -8.57
CA VAL A 98 -2.70 0.10 -7.65
C VAL A 98 -4.01 0.59 -7.09
N GLN A 99 -5.00 -0.30 -6.99
CA GLN A 99 -6.34 0.00 -6.47
C GLN A 99 -6.67 -0.98 -5.34
N PHE A 100 -7.15 -0.45 -4.21
CA PHE A 100 -7.66 -1.22 -3.08
C PHE A 100 -9.18 -1.11 -3.10
N ASN A 101 -9.85 -2.23 -3.34
CA ASN A 101 -11.28 -2.28 -3.63
C ASN A 101 -12.05 -3.12 -2.62
N ASN A 102 -13.38 -2.99 -2.66
CA ASN A 102 -14.34 -3.81 -1.93
C ASN A 102 -14.11 -3.83 -0.42
N TYR A 103 -13.65 -2.70 0.15
CA TYR A 103 -13.39 -2.57 1.57
C TYR A 103 -14.54 -3.10 2.44
N GLU A 104 -14.20 -4.01 3.34
CA GLU A 104 -15.11 -4.57 4.35
C GLU A 104 -14.57 -4.35 5.76
N LYS A 105 -15.48 -4.41 6.74
CA LYS A 105 -15.10 -4.33 8.16
C LYS A 105 -14.60 -5.69 8.63
N LEU A 106 -13.43 -5.69 9.27
CA LEU A 106 -12.85 -6.86 9.93
C LEU A 106 -12.35 -6.42 11.31
N GLY A 107 -13.05 -6.86 12.36
CA GLY A 107 -12.92 -6.29 13.70
C GLY A 107 -13.23 -4.78 13.70
N GLU A 108 -12.37 -3.99 14.32
CA GLU A 108 -12.51 -2.52 14.35
C GLU A 108 -12.01 -1.86 13.04
N GLY A 109 -11.22 -2.59 12.23
CA GLY A 109 -10.52 -2.09 11.06
C GLY A 109 -11.27 -2.24 9.74
N TRP A 110 -10.68 -1.70 8.68
CA TRP A 110 -11.11 -1.88 7.29
C TRP A 110 -10.07 -2.71 6.54
N VAL A 111 -10.51 -3.66 5.72
CA VAL A 111 -9.62 -4.49 4.89
C VAL A 111 -10.12 -4.49 3.45
N ALA A 112 -9.21 -4.42 2.49
CA ALA A 112 -9.51 -4.49 1.06
C ALA A 112 -9.27 -5.93 0.55
N PRO A 113 -10.33 -6.73 0.33
CA PRO A 113 -10.21 -8.10 -0.18
C PRO A 113 -9.83 -8.17 -1.65
N GLU A 114 -9.79 -7.04 -2.37
CA GLU A 114 -9.38 -7.01 -3.76
C GLU A 114 -8.32 -5.93 -3.99
N VAL A 115 -7.20 -6.33 -4.61
CA VAL A 115 -6.15 -5.41 -5.05
C VAL A 115 -5.90 -5.59 -6.54
N ILE A 116 -5.96 -4.48 -7.29
CA ILE A 116 -5.73 -4.47 -8.74
C ILE A 116 -4.45 -3.72 -9.05
N PHE A 117 -3.56 -4.36 -9.80
CA PHE A 117 -2.31 -3.76 -10.28
C PHE A 117 -2.39 -3.57 -11.80
N LYS A 118 -2.11 -2.36 -12.25
CA LYS A 118 -2.03 -2.00 -13.66
C LYS A 118 -0.67 -1.40 -13.99
N ALA A 119 -0.17 -1.73 -15.17
CA ALA A 119 1.04 -1.15 -15.74
C ALA A 119 0.71 -0.50 -17.09
N ASN A 120 0.98 0.79 -17.23
CA ASN A 120 0.61 1.59 -18.41
C ASN A 120 -0.87 1.44 -18.78
N GLY A 121 -1.75 1.43 -17.78
CA GLY A 121 -3.20 1.24 -17.94
C GLY A 121 -3.64 -0.20 -18.25
N MET A 122 -2.71 -1.12 -18.53
CA MET A 122 -3.01 -2.53 -18.77
C MET A 122 -3.10 -3.29 -17.45
N LEU A 123 -4.13 -4.13 -17.32
CA LEU A 123 -4.28 -5.02 -16.17
C LEU A 123 -3.13 -6.03 -16.12
N GLY A 124 -2.41 -6.06 -15.00
CA GLY A 124 -1.30 -6.99 -14.76
C GLY A 124 -1.69 -8.10 -13.79
N LEU A 125 -2.09 -7.72 -12.57
CA LEU A 125 -2.40 -8.64 -11.49
C LEU A 125 -3.71 -8.22 -10.81
N VAL A 126 -4.49 -9.22 -10.41
CA VAL A 126 -5.62 -9.07 -9.49
C VAL A 126 -5.39 -10.02 -8.33
N GLU A 127 -5.32 -9.49 -7.13
CA GLU A 127 -5.30 -10.26 -5.89
C GLU A 127 -6.71 -10.27 -5.31
N LYS A 128 -7.16 -11.45 -4.85
CA LYS A 128 -8.44 -11.62 -4.17
C LYS A 128 -8.19 -12.41 -2.89
N TYR A 129 -8.58 -11.83 -1.77
CA TYR A 129 -8.47 -12.40 -0.45
C TYR A 129 -9.86 -12.83 0.02
N THR A 130 -9.93 -14.04 0.54
CA THR A 130 -11.14 -14.66 1.08
C THR A 130 -10.80 -15.30 2.41
N GLU A 131 -11.79 -15.60 3.24
CA GLU A 131 -11.58 -16.28 4.54
C GLU A 131 -10.62 -15.50 5.45
N MET A 132 -10.73 -14.16 5.44
CA MET A 132 -9.91 -13.29 6.28
C MET A 132 -10.40 -13.35 7.73
N GLU A 133 -9.50 -13.71 8.63
CA GLU A 133 -9.76 -13.81 10.06
C GLU A 133 -8.72 -13.04 10.87
N ILE A 134 -9.11 -12.60 12.07
CA ILE A 134 -8.17 -12.01 13.03
C ILE A 134 -7.74 -13.12 13.98
N PRO A 135 -6.48 -13.57 13.95
CA PRO A 135 -6.03 -14.61 14.87
C PRO A 135 -5.95 -14.07 16.30
N ASP A 136 -6.27 -14.92 17.28
CA ASP A 136 -6.17 -14.58 18.72
C ASP A 136 -4.73 -14.25 19.15
N SER A 137 -3.76 -14.85 18.46
CA SER A 137 -2.34 -14.58 18.66
C SER A 137 -1.54 -14.91 17.40
N ILE A 138 -0.41 -14.24 17.21
CA ILE A 138 0.52 -14.51 16.11
C ILE A 138 1.92 -14.74 16.69
N ASN A 139 2.64 -15.75 16.18
CA ASN A 139 4.01 -16.00 16.62
C ASN A 139 4.93 -14.87 16.14
N PRO A 140 5.48 -14.00 17.02
CA PRO A 140 6.23 -12.81 16.59
C PRO A 140 7.51 -13.15 15.81
N LYS A 141 7.99 -14.39 15.89
CA LYS A 141 9.18 -14.84 15.15
C LYS A 141 8.96 -14.88 13.63
N ILE A 142 7.72 -14.87 13.13
CA ILE A 142 7.45 -14.77 11.69
C ILE A 142 7.98 -13.46 11.08
N PHE A 143 8.18 -12.42 11.92
CA PHE A 143 8.71 -11.13 11.50
C PHE A 143 10.22 -11.02 11.66
N ASP A 144 10.90 -12.04 12.20
CA ASP A 144 12.35 -12.10 12.31
C ASP A 144 12.94 -12.70 11.02
N PRO A 145 13.67 -11.92 10.20
CA PRO A 145 14.25 -12.43 8.96
C PRO A 145 15.25 -13.59 9.18
N GLU A 146 15.87 -13.69 10.37
CA GLU A 146 16.78 -14.80 10.69
C GLU A 146 16.02 -16.10 11.02
N LYS A 147 14.68 -16.02 11.16
CA LYS A 147 13.79 -17.15 11.46
C LYS A 147 12.92 -17.56 10.28
N PHE A 148 13.16 -17.01 9.10
CA PHE A 148 12.35 -17.23 7.89
C PHE A 148 12.15 -18.71 7.51
N VAL A 149 13.15 -19.58 7.71
CA VAL A 149 13.06 -21.02 7.42
C VAL A 149 12.51 -21.84 8.61
N GLU A 150 12.56 -21.28 9.82
CA GLU A 150 12.24 -22.00 11.06
C GLU A 150 10.78 -21.84 11.50
N VAL A 151 10.06 -20.85 10.96
CA VAL A 151 8.74 -20.46 11.45
C VAL A 151 7.79 -20.29 10.27
N GLU A 152 6.65 -20.98 10.36
CA GLU A 152 5.58 -20.89 9.38
C GLU A 152 4.48 -19.93 9.86
N TRP A 153 3.66 -19.49 8.91
CA TRP A 153 2.45 -18.74 9.19
C TRP A 153 1.34 -19.74 9.57
N GLU A 154 0.98 -19.76 10.86
CA GLU A 154 -0.11 -20.55 11.44
C GLU A 154 -1.26 -19.64 11.89
#